data_AF-A0AA43D7Z4-F1
#
_entry.id   AF-A0AA43D7Z4-F1
#
_cell.length_a   1.000
_cell.length_b   1.000
_cell.length_c   1.000
_cell.angle_alpha   90.00
_cell.angle_beta   90.00
_cell.angle_gamma   90.00
#
_symmetry.space_group_name_H-M   'P 1'
#
loop_
_entity.id
_entity.type
_entity.pdbx_description
1 polymer ?
#
loop_
_entity_poly.entity_id
_entity_poly.type
_entity_poly.pdbx_seq_one_letter_code
_entity_poly.pdbx_strand_id
1 'polypeptide(L)'
;MKYSILLAIASILMLLSCIKPEKAFDGKSIGGTVPQEKRLTGISEGVYYNKVLGLLIGSAIGDAMGAPTEMWSRKDIRTTYGFVNDLDSMVRFPSAEGTWVNNLPAGGTTDDTRWKKLFTEYAIAEPWPRLKASNLAKHIIKKYKSSITALKSTEGLNPHPYEDNLMKMAWLQEWALVADAYARNDMVAYSNAVSKFYGGEMTCAGMLYSPLIGACLPADPAAAYAAAYDLSIFDIGYARDITALVAGMVSQAFDTTAYKTSVPNIILTVDPQNYFRSRLVGRAAYRYYQAATAI
;
A
#
# COMPACT_ATOMS: atom_id res chain seq x y z
N MET A 1 23.88 41.68 -41.39
CA MET A 1 24.81 40.53 -41.47
C MET A 1 24.89 39.69 -40.19
N LYS A 2 25.03 40.25 -38.98
CA LYS A 2 25.14 39.44 -37.74
C LYS A 2 23.88 38.60 -37.41
N TYR A 3 22.68 39.12 -37.67
CA TYR A 3 21.42 38.38 -37.43
C TYR A 3 21.15 37.28 -38.45
N SER A 4 21.63 37.43 -39.68
CA SER A 4 21.44 36.46 -40.78
C SER A 4 22.23 35.17 -40.53
N ILE A 5 23.40 35.28 -39.89
CA ILE A 5 24.24 34.12 -39.54
C ILE A 5 23.62 33.36 -38.34
N LEU A 6 23.07 34.07 -37.35
CA LEU A 6 22.37 33.43 -36.23
C LEU A 6 21.09 32.68 -36.68
N LEU A 7 20.32 33.25 -37.61
CA LEU A 7 19.15 32.61 -38.20
C LEU A 7 19.51 31.37 -39.04
N ALA A 8 20.64 31.40 -39.75
CA ALA A 8 21.13 30.25 -40.49
C ALA A 8 21.59 29.12 -39.56
N ILE A 9 22.31 29.44 -38.48
CA ILE A 9 22.77 28.46 -37.49
C ILE A 9 21.58 27.84 -36.73
N ALA A 10 20.58 28.65 -36.34
CA ALA A 10 19.37 28.16 -35.68
C ALA A 10 18.54 27.24 -36.60
N SER A 11 18.45 27.55 -37.89
CA SER A 11 17.75 26.72 -38.88
C SER A 11 18.47 25.38 -39.12
N ILE A 12 19.81 25.39 -39.13
CA ILE A 12 20.62 24.16 -39.28
C ILE A 12 20.51 23.26 -38.04
N LEU A 13 20.48 23.84 -36.84
CA LEU A 13 20.26 23.09 -35.59
C LEU A 13 18.85 22.46 -35.52
N MET A 14 17.82 23.14 -36.05
CA MET A 14 16.48 22.55 -36.13
C MET A 14 16.39 21.40 -37.15
N LEU A 15 17.14 21.47 -38.27
CA LEU A 15 17.14 20.41 -39.29
C LEU A 15 17.95 19.17 -38.87
N LEU A 16 18.96 19.33 -38.01
CA LEU A 16 19.74 18.22 -37.45
C LEU A 16 19.06 17.51 -36.26
N SER A 17 17.94 18.04 -35.74
CA SER A 17 17.19 17.46 -34.62
C SER A 17 16.23 16.32 -35.03
N CYS A 18 16.24 15.89 -36.29
CA CYS A 18 15.45 14.75 -36.76
C CYS A 18 16.11 13.42 -36.36
N ILE A 19 15.79 12.98 -35.15
CA ILE A 19 15.98 11.58 -34.71
C ILE A 19 15.02 10.70 -35.52
N LYS A 20 15.51 9.52 -35.94
CA LYS A 20 14.79 8.51 -36.75
C LYS A 20 13.33 8.35 -36.31
N PRO A 21 12.37 8.17 -37.24
CA PRO A 21 11.02 7.83 -36.87
C PRO A 21 11.00 6.45 -36.19
N GLU A 22 10.77 6.43 -34.88
CA GLU A 22 10.31 5.22 -34.21
C GLU A 22 8.94 4.85 -34.79
N LYS A 23 8.72 3.56 -35.01
CA LYS A 23 7.47 3.03 -35.53
C LYS A 23 6.31 3.55 -34.69
N ALA A 24 5.31 4.11 -35.38
CA ALA A 24 4.04 4.47 -34.77
C ALA A 24 3.45 3.26 -34.03
N PHE A 25 3.00 3.50 -32.80
CA PHE A 25 2.31 2.52 -31.98
C PHE A 25 0.99 2.14 -32.68
N ASP A 26 0.95 0.94 -33.24
CA ASP A 26 -0.26 0.31 -33.75
C ASP A 26 -1.16 -0.03 -32.55
N GLY A 27 -2.25 0.72 -32.41
CA GLY A 27 -3.29 0.52 -31.39
C GLY A 27 -4.09 -0.78 -31.50
N LYS A 28 -3.62 -1.80 -32.22
CA LYS A 28 -4.22 -3.14 -32.27
C LYS A 28 -3.35 -4.18 -31.55
N SER A 29 -3.44 -4.18 -30.23
CA SER A 29 -3.63 -5.41 -29.45
C SER A 29 -3.90 -5.10 -27.97
N ILE A 30 -5.01 -4.40 -27.69
CA ILE A 30 -5.74 -4.68 -26.43
C ILE A 30 -6.55 -5.96 -26.67
N GLY A 31 -5.80 -7.04 -26.87
CA GLY A 31 -6.26 -8.41 -26.80
C GLY A 31 -5.42 -9.09 -25.73
N GLY A 32 -5.34 -8.46 -24.56
CA GLY A 32 -4.86 -9.15 -23.38
C GLY A 32 -5.82 -10.30 -23.16
N THR A 33 -5.35 -11.53 -23.41
CA THR A 33 -5.99 -12.72 -22.89
C THR A 33 -6.37 -12.42 -21.45
N VAL A 34 -7.67 -12.56 -21.13
CA VAL A 34 -8.12 -12.65 -19.74
C VAL A 34 -7.11 -13.57 -19.06
N PRO A 35 -6.42 -13.16 -17.98
CA PRO A 35 -5.45 -14.02 -17.32
C PRO A 35 -6.16 -15.33 -17.06
N GLN A 36 -5.74 -16.38 -17.78
CA GLN A 36 -6.19 -17.71 -17.45
C GLN A 36 -5.86 -17.90 -15.99
N GLU A 37 -6.82 -18.42 -15.24
CA GLU A 37 -6.67 -18.80 -13.85
C GLU A 37 -5.40 -19.66 -13.76
N LYS A 38 -4.27 -19.04 -13.40
CA LYS A 38 -3.02 -19.73 -13.24
C LYS A 38 -3.22 -20.48 -11.94
N ARG A 39 -3.76 -21.70 -12.06
CA ARG A 39 -3.72 -22.69 -10.96
C ARG A 39 -2.33 -22.58 -10.37
N LEU A 40 -2.26 -22.49 -9.06
CA LEU A 40 -1.02 -22.50 -8.29
C LEU A 40 -0.25 -23.79 -8.57
N THR A 41 0.40 -23.88 -9.72
CA THR A 41 1.20 -25.03 -10.12
C THR A 41 2.53 -24.89 -9.40
N GLY A 42 2.58 -25.27 -8.12
CA GLY A 42 3.87 -25.43 -7.43
C GLY A 42 3.90 -25.27 -5.91
N ILE A 43 2.83 -24.82 -5.25
CA ILE A 43 2.80 -24.71 -3.78
C ILE A 43 1.83 -25.73 -3.18
N SER A 44 2.30 -26.52 -2.22
CA SER A 44 1.41 -27.41 -1.46
C SER A 44 0.60 -26.62 -0.44
N GLU A 45 -0.56 -27.17 -0.04
CA GLU A 45 -1.43 -26.55 0.96
C GLU A 45 -0.69 -26.26 2.28
N GLY A 46 0.10 -27.21 2.78
CA GLY A 46 0.88 -27.01 4.00
C GLY A 46 1.93 -25.90 3.88
N VAL A 47 2.60 -25.78 2.72
CA VAL A 47 3.56 -24.69 2.49
C VAL A 47 2.83 -23.35 2.38
N TYR A 48 1.69 -23.30 1.67
CA TYR A 48 0.86 -22.11 1.58
C TYR A 48 0.36 -21.66 2.96
N TYR A 49 -0.18 -22.59 3.75
CA TYR A 49 -0.62 -22.33 5.13
C TYR A 49 0.50 -21.73 5.97
N ASN A 50 1.68 -22.33 5.99
CA ASN A 50 2.82 -21.82 6.77
C ASN A 50 3.26 -20.43 6.32
N LYS A 51 3.20 -20.13 5.02
CA LYS A 51 3.52 -18.80 4.50
C LYS A 51 2.47 -17.76 4.86
N VAL A 52 1.18 -18.08 4.79
CA VAL A 52 0.10 -17.20 5.26
C VAL A 52 0.22 -16.96 6.76
N LEU A 53 0.47 -18.01 7.54
CA LEU A 53 0.69 -17.92 8.99
C LEU A 53 1.88 -17.03 9.32
N GLY A 54 3.01 -17.25 8.64
CA GLY A 54 4.22 -16.43 8.79
C GLY A 54 4.01 -14.97 8.40
N LEU A 55 3.23 -14.70 7.36
CA LEU A 55 2.83 -13.34 6.98
C LEU A 55 2.02 -12.68 8.09
N LEU A 56 0.97 -13.34 8.60
CA LEU A 56 0.08 -12.78 9.61
C LEU A 56 0.80 -12.53 10.93
N ILE A 57 1.51 -13.55 11.45
CA ILE A 57 2.26 -13.45 12.71
C ILE A 57 3.44 -12.49 12.55
N GLY A 58 4.20 -12.59 11.47
CA GLY A 58 5.34 -11.71 11.21
C GLY A 58 4.93 -10.24 11.09
N SER A 59 3.78 -9.96 10.47
CA SER A 59 3.23 -8.59 10.42
C SER A 59 2.85 -8.08 11.80
N ALA A 60 2.21 -8.90 12.63
CA ALA A 60 1.83 -8.52 14.00
C ALA A 60 3.05 -8.32 14.92
N ILE A 61 4.08 -9.16 14.78
CA ILE A 61 5.35 -8.98 15.49
C ILE A 61 6.02 -7.68 15.05
N GLY A 62 6.09 -7.41 13.74
CA GLY A 62 6.70 -6.19 13.21
C GLY A 62 6.01 -4.91 13.70
N ASP A 63 4.67 -4.91 13.70
CA ASP A 63 3.85 -3.84 14.29
C ASP A 63 4.18 -3.67 15.78
N ALA A 64 4.08 -4.73 16.58
CA ALA A 64 4.34 -4.68 18.01
C ALA A 64 5.77 -4.26 18.38
N MET A 65 6.77 -4.67 17.60
CA MET A 65 8.17 -4.28 17.80
C MET A 65 8.45 -2.83 17.37
N GLY A 66 7.81 -2.36 16.30
CA GLY A 66 8.05 -1.03 15.74
C GLY A 66 7.34 0.08 16.51
N ALA A 67 6.12 -0.19 17.00
CA ALA A 67 5.23 0.78 17.60
C ALA A 67 5.80 1.57 18.80
N PRO A 68 6.61 0.99 19.71
CA PRO A 68 7.27 1.76 20.78
C PRO A 68 8.27 2.82 20.29
N THR A 69 8.77 2.68 19.05
CA THR A 69 9.76 3.59 18.44
C THR A 69 9.19 4.40 17.27
N GLU A 70 7.88 4.35 17.08
CA GLU A 70 7.18 5.07 16.02
C GLU A 70 7.43 6.58 16.14
N MET A 71 7.73 7.24 15.01
CA MET A 71 8.11 8.66 14.93
C MET A 71 9.40 9.07 15.68
N TRP A 72 10.20 8.12 16.16
CA TRP A 72 11.48 8.45 16.80
C TRP A 72 12.61 8.57 15.79
N SER A 73 13.57 9.45 16.08
CA SER A 73 14.80 9.48 15.30
C SER A 73 15.65 8.24 15.60
N ARG A 74 16.47 7.81 14.64
CA ARG A 74 17.42 6.70 14.86
C ARG A 74 18.37 6.97 16.04
N LYS A 75 18.67 8.23 16.34
CA LYS A 75 19.51 8.62 17.49
C LYS A 75 18.78 8.35 18.80
N ASP A 76 17.50 8.70 18.90
CA ASP A 76 16.70 8.50 20.11
C ASP A 76 16.49 7.02 20.37
N ILE A 77 16.19 6.23 19.33
CA ILE A 77 16.10 4.76 19.43
C ILE A 77 17.40 4.17 19.98
N ARG A 78 18.57 4.57 19.44
CA ARG A 78 19.87 4.07 19.91
C ARG A 78 20.18 4.50 21.34
N THR A 79 19.75 5.69 21.75
CA THR A 79 20.01 6.22 23.10
C THR A 79 19.19 5.48 24.14
N THR A 80 17.93 5.19 23.84
CA THR A 80 16.99 4.53 24.78
C THR A 80 17.12 3.01 24.76
N TYR A 81 17.18 2.40 23.57
CA TYR A 81 17.13 0.95 23.40
C TYR A 81 18.45 0.33 22.91
N GLY A 82 19.36 1.13 22.35
CA GLY A 82 20.51 0.61 21.60
C GLY A 82 20.06 -0.06 20.30
N PHE A 83 19.83 -1.37 20.35
CA PHE A 83 19.26 -2.15 19.25
C PHE A 83 17.95 -2.79 19.70
N VAL A 84 16.86 -2.53 18.97
CA VAL A 84 15.54 -3.10 19.28
C VAL A 84 15.55 -4.59 18.94
N ASN A 85 15.54 -5.43 19.96
CA ASN A 85 15.57 -6.90 19.86
C ASN A 85 14.40 -7.60 20.58
N ASP A 86 13.62 -6.87 21.38
CA ASP A 86 12.53 -7.39 22.19
C ASP A 86 11.22 -6.61 21.96
N LEU A 87 10.11 -7.20 22.39
CA LEU A 87 8.81 -6.53 22.44
C LEU A 87 8.78 -5.61 23.67
N ASP A 88 8.35 -4.37 23.49
CA ASP A 88 8.23 -3.40 24.59
C ASP A 88 6.81 -2.83 24.68
N SER A 89 6.50 -2.29 25.84
CA SER A 89 5.31 -1.51 26.13
C SER A 89 5.27 -0.20 25.34
N MET A 90 4.05 0.29 25.09
CA MET A 90 3.82 1.60 24.45
C MET A 90 3.27 2.57 25.48
N VAL A 91 4.16 3.34 26.11
CA VAL A 91 3.80 4.35 27.11
C VAL A 91 3.34 5.63 26.41
N ARG A 92 2.08 5.67 26.01
CA ARG A 92 1.43 6.81 25.34
C ARG A 92 -0.08 6.84 25.57
N PHE A 93 -0.69 7.99 25.29
CA PHE A 93 -2.14 8.13 25.23
C PHE A 93 -2.72 7.35 24.04
N PRO A 94 -3.95 6.84 24.18
CA PRO A 94 -4.60 6.12 23.10
C PRO A 94 -4.99 7.07 21.96
N SER A 95 -4.99 6.54 20.74
CA SER A 95 -5.42 7.24 19.54
C SER A 95 -6.06 6.27 18.54
N ALA A 96 -6.76 6.83 17.55
CA ALA A 96 -7.46 6.08 16.52
C ALA A 96 -6.52 5.17 15.71
N GLU A 97 -5.36 5.69 15.31
CA GLU A 97 -4.30 4.99 14.58
C GLU A 97 -3.35 4.22 15.52
N GLY A 98 -3.09 4.75 16.72
CA GLY A 98 -2.17 4.15 17.69
C GLY A 98 -2.82 3.11 18.59
N THR A 99 -2.48 3.16 19.88
CA THR A 99 -3.05 2.24 20.88
C THR A 99 -4.49 2.61 21.19
N TRP A 100 -5.37 1.64 21.44
CA TRP A 100 -6.73 1.92 21.92
C TRP A 100 -6.85 1.92 23.44
N VAL A 101 -5.74 1.73 24.15
CA VAL A 101 -5.66 1.79 25.61
C VAL A 101 -4.41 2.58 26.00
N ASN A 102 -4.44 3.15 27.20
CA ASN A 102 -3.24 3.73 27.81
C ASN A 102 -2.22 2.64 28.10
N ASN A 103 -0.94 2.94 27.87
CA ASN A 103 0.19 2.10 28.27
C ASN A 103 0.03 0.63 27.84
N LEU A 104 -0.12 0.42 26.53
CA LEU A 104 -0.31 -0.91 25.96
C LEU A 104 0.90 -1.80 26.33
N PRO A 105 0.69 -2.99 26.91
CA PRO A 105 1.78 -3.85 27.35
C PRO A 105 2.59 -4.38 26.16
N ALA A 106 3.78 -4.92 26.47
CA ALA A 106 4.66 -5.53 25.48
C ALA A 106 3.92 -6.57 24.62
N GLY A 107 4.12 -6.47 23.30
CA GLY A 107 3.45 -7.34 22.33
C GLY A 107 2.07 -6.86 21.87
N GLY A 108 1.57 -5.73 22.38
CA GLY A 108 0.40 -5.08 21.81
C GLY A 108 0.65 -4.55 20.38
N THR A 109 -0.42 -4.39 19.60
CA THR A 109 -0.36 -3.98 18.18
C THR A 109 -1.18 -2.71 17.94
N THR A 110 -0.96 -2.02 16.81
CA THR A 110 -1.66 -0.77 16.43
C THR A 110 -2.67 -0.98 15.29
N ASP A 111 -3.01 0.08 14.55
CA ASP A 111 -3.88 0.02 13.39
C ASP A 111 -3.36 -0.83 12.25
N ASP A 112 -2.04 -0.97 12.13
CA ASP A 112 -1.41 -1.92 11.24
C ASP A 112 -2.10 -3.28 11.31
N THR A 113 -2.07 -3.94 12.47
CA THR A 113 -2.72 -5.25 12.65
C THR A 113 -4.24 -5.18 12.46
N ARG A 114 -4.89 -4.06 12.84
CA ARG A 114 -6.33 -3.87 12.61
C ARG A 114 -6.69 -3.85 11.12
N TRP A 115 -5.86 -3.24 10.28
CA TRP A 115 -6.00 -3.22 8.83
C TRP A 115 -5.78 -4.59 8.20
N LYS A 116 -4.77 -5.35 8.66
CA LYS A 116 -4.58 -6.75 8.22
C LYS A 116 -5.83 -7.58 8.55
N LYS A 117 -6.41 -7.42 9.74
CA LYS A 117 -7.67 -8.10 10.12
C LYS A 117 -8.84 -7.70 9.23
N LEU A 118 -9.08 -6.39 9.05
CA LEU A 118 -10.19 -5.88 8.24
C LEU A 118 -10.10 -6.38 6.79
N PHE A 119 -8.90 -6.36 6.21
CA PHE A 119 -8.69 -6.86 4.85
C PHE A 119 -8.81 -8.39 4.76
N THR A 120 -8.36 -9.14 5.78
CA THR A 120 -8.55 -10.60 5.82
C THR A 120 -10.05 -10.96 5.79
N GLU A 121 -10.87 -10.28 6.59
CA GLU A 121 -12.33 -10.46 6.59
C GLU A 121 -12.93 -10.18 5.22
N TYR A 122 -12.46 -9.13 4.55
CA TYR A 122 -12.84 -8.81 3.18
C TYR A 122 -12.42 -9.91 2.19
N ALA A 123 -11.17 -10.36 2.22
CA ALA A 123 -10.62 -11.36 1.30
C ALA A 123 -11.26 -12.76 1.48
N ILE A 124 -11.70 -13.10 2.70
CA ILE A 124 -12.48 -14.33 2.94
C ILE A 124 -13.88 -14.22 2.33
N ALA A 125 -14.52 -13.05 2.43
CA ALA A 125 -15.85 -12.83 1.86
C ALA A 125 -15.84 -12.72 0.32
N GLU A 126 -14.79 -12.12 -0.22
CA GLU A 126 -14.58 -11.87 -1.66
C GLU A 126 -13.23 -12.44 -2.13
N PRO A 127 -13.04 -13.78 -2.11
CA PRO A 127 -11.80 -14.41 -2.56
C PRO A 127 -11.47 -14.03 -4.01
N TRP A 128 -10.19 -14.04 -4.33
CA TRP A 128 -9.70 -13.86 -5.70
C TRP A 128 -10.46 -14.78 -6.69
N PRO A 129 -10.85 -14.32 -7.90
CA PRO A 129 -10.61 -12.99 -8.49
C PRO A 129 -11.68 -11.92 -8.18
N ARG A 130 -12.49 -12.11 -7.13
CA ARG A 130 -13.57 -11.16 -6.76
C ARG A 130 -13.10 -9.95 -5.93
N LEU A 131 -11.82 -9.92 -5.53
CA LEU A 131 -11.21 -8.76 -4.91
C LEU A 131 -11.31 -7.55 -5.85
N LYS A 132 -12.09 -6.55 -5.45
CA LYS A 132 -12.39 -5.34 -6.23
C LYS A 132 -12.45 -4.12 -5.30
N ALA A 133 -11.86 -3.02 -5.74
CA ALA A 133 -11.83 -1.76 -5.00
C ALA A 133 -13.22 -1.27 -4.55
N SER A 134 -14.24 -1.42 -5.39
CA SER A 134 -15.62 -1.02 -5.05
C SER A 134 -16.23 -1.86 -3.94
N ASN A 135 -15.86 -3.15 -3.85
CA ASN A 135 -16.32 -4.04 -2.79
C ASN A 135 -15.53 -3.80 -1.49
N LEU A 136 -14.22 -3.54 -1.57
CA LEU A 136 -13.42 -3.11 -0.42
C LEU A 136 -13.96 -1.80 0.17
N ALA A 137 -14.26 -0.81 -0.69
CA ALA A 137 -14.86 0.45 -0.27
C ALA A 137 -16.18 0.24 0.48
N LYS A 138 -17.08 -0.61 -0.06
CA LYS A 138 -18.33 -0.98 0.63
C LYS A 138 -18.08 -1.68 1.97
N HIS A 139 -17.06 -2.54 2.05
CA HIS A 139 -16.68 -3.22 3.27
C HIS A 139 -16.22 -2.24 4.35
N ILE A 140 -15.37 -1.27 4.01
CA ILE A 140 -14.91 -0.19 4.90
C ILE A 140 -16.09 0.67 5.36
N ILE A 141 -16.96 1.10 4.44
CA ILE A 141 -18.17 1.89 4.77
C ILE A 141 -19.07 1.13 5.75
N LYS A 142 -19.27 -0.18 5.54
CA LYS A 142 -20.06 -1.03 6.43
C LYS A 142 -19.46 -1.06 7.84
N LYS A 143 -18.14 -1.25 7.96
CA LYS A 143 -17.44 -1.26 9.25
C LYS A 143 -17.51 0.10 9.94
N TYR A 144 -17.36 1.19 9.20
CA TYR A 144 -17.47 2.54 9.73
C TYR A 144 -18.88 2.84 10.23
N LYS A 145 -19.93 2.51 9.46
CA LYS A 145 -21.34 2.63 9.90
C LYS A 145 -21.63 1.84 11.16
N SER A 146 -21.08 0.62 11.29
CA SER A 146 -21.20 -0.16 12.52
C SER A 146 -20.59 0.56 13.74
N SER A 147 -19.48 1.27 13.55
CA SER A 147 -18.80 2.01 14.61
C SER A 147 -19.58 3.28 14.99
N ILE A 148 -20.18 3.96 14.02
CA ILE A 148 -21.14 5.05 14.27
C ILE A 148 -22.33 4.56 15.09
N THR A 149 -22.91 3.40 14.74
CA THR A 149 -24.02 2.83 15.50
C THR A 149 -23.61 2.54 16.94
N ALA A 150 -22.44 1.92 17.15
CA ALA A 150 -21.93 1.65 18.50
C ALA A 150 -21.77 2.93 19.34
N LEU A 151 -21.22 4.00 18.75
CA LEU A 151 -21.12 5.31 19.41
C LEU A 151 -22.51 5.88 19.76
N LYS A 152 -23.46 5.86 18.82
CA LYS A 152 -24.83 6.37 19.04
C LYS A 152 -25.61 5.58 20.09
N SER A 153 -25.32 4.29 20.24
CA SER A 153 -25.93 3.40 21.23
C SER A 153 -25.21 3.43 22.58
N THR A 154 -24.24 4.33 22.79
CA THR A 154 -23.57 4.48 24.08
C THR A 154 -24.48 5.23 25.06
N GLU A 155 -24.75 4.65 26.22
CA GLU A 155 -25.65 5.18 27.26
C GLU A 155 -24.92 5.33 28.61
N GLY A 156 -25.51 6.14 29.50
CA GLY A 156 -25.00 6.37 30.86
C GLY A 156 -24.25 7.70 31.02
N LEU A 157 -23.81 7.99 32.25
CA LEU A 157 -23.11 9.24 32.59
C LEU A 157 -21.57 9.13 32.57
N ASN A 158 -21.03 7.90 32.49
CA ASN A 158 -19.58 7.69 32.46
C ASN A 158 -19.04 8.12 31.08
N PRO A 159 -18.04 9.02 31.01
CA PRO A 159 -17.48 9.46 29.72
C PRO A 159 -16.65 8.38 29.00
N HIS A 160 -16.03 7.43 29.72
CA HIS A 160 -15.07 6.50 29.10
C HIS A 160 -15.65 5.67 27.93
N PRO A 161 -16.87 5.10 28.00
CA PRO A 161 -17.45 4.39 26.86
C PRO A 161 -17.66 5.27 25.62
N TYR A 162 -17.95 6.57 25.80
CA TYR A 162 -18.08 7.52 24.70
C TYR A 162 -16.72 7.77 24.04
N GLU A 163 -15.68 8.00 24.84
CA GLU A 163 -14.31 8.21 24.37
C GLU A 163 -13.80 6.99 23.59
N ASP A 164 -14.00 5.78 24.12
CA ASP A 164 -13.61 4.53 23.48
C ASP A 164 -14.30 4.31 22.14
N ASN A 165 -15.62 4.52 22.09
CA ASN A 165 -16.39 4.31 20.87
C ASN A 165 -16.13 5.42 19.83
N LEU A 166 -15.87 6.66 20.29
CA LEU A 166 -15.46 7.76 19.42
C LEU A 166 -14.12 7.45 18.77
N MET A 167 -13.13 6.99 19.54
CA MET A 167 -11.81 6.61 19.03
C MET A 167 -11.89 5.46 18.02
N LYS A 168 -12.65 4.41 18.31
CA LYS A 168 -12.84 3.27 17.39
C LYS A 168 -13.54 3.68 16.09
N MET A 169 -14.47 4.64 16.17
CA MET A 169 -15.13 5.22 15.00
C MET A 169 -14.15 6.08 14.19
N ALA A 170 -13.36 6.92 14.87
CA ALA A 170 -12.39 7.83 14.25
C ALA A 170 -11.33 7.09 13.40
N TRP A 171 -10.93 5.87 13.79
CA TRP A 171 -9.96 5.04 13.03
C TRP A 171 -10.28 4.91 11.53
N LEU A 172 -11.55 4.80 11.16
CA LEU A 172 -11.96 4.67 9.75
C LEU A 172 -12.60 5.94 9.19
N GLN A 173 -12.56 7.08 9.91
CA GLN A 173 -13.26 8.29 9.52
C GLN A 173 -12.82 8.80 8.14
N GLU A 174 -11.52 9.05 7.95
CA GLU A 174 -11.01 9.55 6.67
C GLU A 174 -11.12 8.50 5.55
N TRP A 175 -10.83 7.24 5.89
CA TRP A 175 -10.96 6.10 5.00
C TRP A 175 -12.38 5.97 4.44
N ALA A 176 -13.39 6.14 5.29
CA ALA A 176 -14.78 6.03 4.90
C ALA A 176 -15.21 7.17 3.95
N LEU A 177 -14.66 8.38 4.09
CA LEU A 177 -14.96 9.49 3.19
C LEU A 177 -14.43 9.23 1.77
N VAL A 178 -13.19 8.74 1.65
CA VAL A 178 -12.61 8.34 0.36
C VAL A 178 -13.39 7.15 -0.23
N ALA A 179 -13.64 6.12 0.59
CA ALA A 179 -14.36 4.92 0.16
C ALA A 179 -15.79 5.23 -0.30
N ASP A 180 -16.52 6.10 0.40
CA ASP A 180 -17.88 6.50 0.03
C ASP A 180 -17.92 7.22 -1.32
N ALA A 181 -17.03 8.18 -1.52
CA ALA A 181 -16.92 8.89 -2.80
C ALA A 181 -16.58 7.94 -3.96
N TYR A 182 -15.65 7.01 -3.74
CA TYR A 182 -15.32 5.96 -4.71
C TYR A 182 -16.52 5.04 -5.00
N ALA A 183 -17.21 4.57 -3.95
CA ALA A 183 -18.33 3.63 -4.07
C ALA A 183 -19.55 4.25 -4.78
N ARG A 184 -19.75 5.56 -4.66
CA ARG A 184 -20.78 6.32 -5.41
C ARG A 184 -20.39 6.62 -6.86
N ASN A 185 -19.19 6.24 -7.28
CA ASN A 185 -18.63 6.57 -8.60
C ASN A 185 -18.58 8.09 -8.87
N ASP A 186 -18.40 8.88 -7.80
CA ASP A 186 -18.30 10.34 -7.87
C ASP A 186 -16.83 10.74 -7.96
N MET A 187 -16.32 10.88 -9.18
CA MET A 187 -14.89 11.06 -9.44
C MET A 187 -14.36 12.40 -8.91
N VAL A 188 -15.19 13.44 -8.89
CA VAL A 188 -14.80 14.76 -8.36
C VAL A 188 -14.70 14.69 -6.84
N ALA A 189 -15.71 14.12 -6.17
CA ALA A 189 -15.64 13.94 -4.72
C ALA A 189 -14.50 13.00 -4.32
N TYR A 190 -14.29 11.92 -5.06
CA TYR A 190 -13.21 10.97 -4.80
C TYR A 190 -11.85 11.63 -4.94
N SER A 191 -11.60 12.36 -6.04
CA SER A 191 -10.36 13.10 -6.26
C SER A 191 -10.08 14.10 -5.13
N ASN A 192 -11.10 14.84 -4.69
CA ASN A 192 -10.97 15.80 -3.59
C ASN A 192 -10.74 15.12 -2.24
N ALA A 193 -11.39 13.98 -1.98
CA ALA A 193 -11.24 13.25 -0.73
C ALA A 193 -9.86 12.61 -0.63
N VAL A 194 -9.42 11.90 -1.67
CA VAL A 194 -8.11 11.22 -1.67
C VAL A 194 -6.96 12.22 -1.62
N SER A 195 -7.10 13.40 -2.23
CA SER A 195 -6.08 14.46 -2.18
C SER A 195 -5.94 15.14 -0.81
N LYS A 196 -6.90 14.91 0.12
CA LYS A 196 -6.88 15.44 1.50
C LYS A 196 -6.68 14.37 2.55
N PHE A 197 -6.72 13.10 2.14
CA PHE A 197 -6.55 11.95 3.01
C PHE A 197 -5.22 12.05 3.75
N TYR A 198 -5.28 12.03 5.09
CA TYR A 198 -4.15 12.30 5.98
C TYR A 198 -3.38 13.59 5.63
N GLY A 199 -4.13 14.67 5.40
CA GLY A 199 -3.56 15.98 5.05
C GLY A 199 -3.05 16.09 3.62
N GLY A 200 -3.28 15.07 2.78
CA GLY A 200 -2.78 15.01 1.40
C GLY A 200 -1.38 14.41 1.26
N GLU A 201 -0.87 13.79 2.32
CA GLU A 201 0.42 13.12 2.32
C GLU A 201 0.41 11.83 1.48
N MET A 202 1.56 11.52 0.87
CA MET A 202 1.78 10.28 0.11
C MET A 202 2.10 9.12 1.07
N THR A 203 1.13 8.77 1.92
CA THR A 203 1.28 7.91 3.11
C THR A 203 1.52 6.42 2.83
N CYS A 204 1.33 5.95 1.59
CA CYS A 204 1.38 4.52 1.24
C CYS A 204 0.44 3.68 2.12
N ALA A 205 -0.73 4.24 2.45
CA ALA A 205 -1.68 3.66 3.39
C ALA A 205 -2.15 2.26 2.95
N GLY A 206 -2.17 1.98 1.64
CA GLY A 206 -2.49 0.64 1.15
C GLY A 206 -1.48 -0.44 1.55
N MET A 207 -0.24 -0.08 1.96
CA MET A 207 0.74 -1.03 2.50
C MET A 207 0.24 -1.72 3.78
N LEU A 208 -0.70 -1.11 4.51
CA LEU A 208 -1.29 -1.69 5.71
C LEU A 208 -2.02 -3.01 5.40
N TYR A 209 -2.49 -3.21 4.17
CA TYR A 209 -3.23 -4.41 3.77
C TYR A 209 -2.70 -5.11 2.51
N SER A 210 -1.86 -4.47 1.69
CA SER A 210 -1.36 -5.05 0.44
C SER A 210 -0.56 -6.35 0.57
N PRO A 211 0.11 -6.67 1.71
CA PRO A 211 0.70 -8.00 1.89
C PRO A 211 -0.30 -9.15 1.69
N LEU A 212 -1.54 -8.99 2.15
CA LEU A 212 -2.57 -10.01 1.99
C LEU A 212 -3.03 -10.17 0.54
N ILE A 213 -2.95 -9.11 -0.26
CA ILE A 213 -3.21 -9.19 -1.71
C ILE A 213 -2.15 -10.07 -2.37
N GLY A 214 -0.88 -9.93 -1.97
CA GLY A 214 0.21 -10.79 -2.40
C GLY A 214 -0.02 -12.26 -2.04
N ALA A 215 -0.57 -12.53 -0.86
CA ALA A 215 -0.93 -13.89 -0.43
C ALA A 215 -2.10 -14.49 -1.24
N CYS A 216 -3.06 -13.67 -1.67
CA CYS A 216 -4.15 -14.11 -2.55
C CYS A 216 -3.68 -14.43 -3.98
N LEU A 217 -2.50 -13.96 -4.38
CA LEU A 217 -1.89 -14.16 -5.69
C LEU A 217 -0.46 -14.72 -5.56
N PRO A 218 -0.28 -15.93 -4.97
CA PRO A 218 1.05 -16.46 -4.69
C PRO A 218 1.87 -16.74 -5.96
N ALA A 219 3.17 -16.43 -5.93
CA ALA A 219 4.11 -16.68 -7.03
C ALA A 219 3.69 -16.06 -8.38
N ASP A 220 2.91 -14.98 -8.34
CA ASP A 220 2.59 -14.13 -9.49
C ASP A 220 2.73 -12.64 -9.12
N PRO A 221 3.98 -12.14 -9.03
CA PRO A 221 4.24 -10.78 -8.57
C PRO A 221 3.59 -9.70 -9.44
N ALA A 222 3.45 -9.94 -10.75
CA ALA A 222 2.85 -9.00 -11.67
C ALA A 222 1.33 -8.91 -11.48
N ALA A 223 0.65 -10.06 -11.30
CA ALA A 223 -0.78 -10.07 -10.99
C ALA A 223 -1.05 -9.47 -9.60
N ALA A 224 -0.23 -9.82 -8.59
CA ALA A 224 -0.32 -9.25 -7.25
C ALA A 224 -0.13 -7.72 -7.25
N TYR A 225 0.86 -7.22 -7.99
CA TYR A 225 1.05 -5.79 -8.21
C TYR A 225 -0.21 -5.17 -8.81
N ALA A 226 -0.76 -5.73 -9.90
CA ALA A 226 -1.91 -5.14 -10.58
C ALA A 226 -3.15 -5.08 -9.68
N ALA A 227 -3.44 -6.17 -8.96
CA ALA A 227 -4.54 -6.24 -8.01
C ALA A 227 -4.37 -5.22 -6.88
N ALA A 228 -3.17 -5.11 -6.32
CA ALA A 228 -2.89 -4.14 -5.26
C ALA A 228 -2.98 -2.71 -5.77
N TYR A 229 -2.46 -2.42 -6.97
CA TYR A 229 -2.59 -1.10 -7.58
C TYR A 229 -4.06 -0.70 -7.72
N ASP A 230 -4.93 -1.61 -8.14
CA ASP A 230 -6.38 -1.36 -8.25
C ASP A 230 -7.04 -1.15 -6.89
N LEU A 231 -6.67 -1.93 -5.87
CA LEU A 231 -7.22 -1.86 -4.52
C LEU A 231 -6.68 -0.68 -3.69
N SER A 232 -5.64 0.02 -4.16
CA SER A 232 -4.98 1.13 -3.47
C SER A 232 -5.66 2.47 -3.76
N ILE A 233 -6.98 2.55 -3.55
CA ILE A 233 -7.78 3.77 -3.82
C ILE A 233 -7.54 4.91 -2.82
N PHE A 234 -6.67 4.70 -1.84
CA PHE A 234 -6.30 5.70 -0.83
C PHE A 234 -4.92 6.30 -1.12
N ASP A 235 -4.16 5.70 -2.04
CA ASP A 235 -2.80 6.09 -2.36
C ASP A 235 -2.74 6.94 -3.63
N ILE A 236 -1.92 7.98 -3.60
CA ILE A 236 -1.69 8.89 -4.72
C ILE A 236 -0.23 8.85 -5.20
N GLY A 237 -0.03 9.15 -6.48
CA GLY A 237 1.31 9.30 -7.07
C GLY A 237 2.18 8.04 -6.95
N TYR A 238 3.38 8.19 -6.39
CA TYR A 238 4.31 7.07 -6.19
C TYR A 238 3.91 6.17 -5.03
N ALA A 239 3.08 6.64 -4.08
CA ALA A 239 2.64 5.81 -2.96
C ALA A 239 1.88 4.58 -3.45
N ARG A 240 1.07 4.76 -4.49
CA ARG A 240 0.31 3.69 -5.13
C ARG A 240 1.20 2.64 -5.80
N ASP A 241 2.31 3.07 -6.40
CA ASP A 241 3.36 2.18 -6.95
C ASP A 241 4.01 1.36 -5.83
N ILE A 242 4.40 2.01 -4.74
CA ILE A 242 5.04 1.36 -3.59
C ILE A 242 4.11 0.34 -2.94
N THR A 243 2.84 0.69 -2.71
CA THR A 243 1.85 -0.25 -2.18
C THR A 243 1.70 -1.49 -3.06
N ALA A 244 1.63 -1.30 -4.38
CA ALA A 244 1.52 -2.38 -5.34
C ALA A 244 2.79 -3.26 -5.38
N LEU A 245 3.97 -2.65 -5.29
CA LEU A 245 5.24 -3.35 -5.18
C LEU A 245 5.31 -4.23 -3.93
N VAL A 246 4.76 -3.78 -2.79
CA VAL A 246 4.71 -4.60 -1.56
C VAL A 246 3.92 -5.89 -1.79
N ALA A 247 2.76 -5.82 -2.45
CA ALA A 247 2.02 -7.03 -2.80
C ALA A 247 2.80 -7.93 -3.76
N GLY A 248 3.47 -7.36 -4.76
CA GLY A 248 4.34 -8.11 -5.67
C GLY A 248 5.51 -8.80 -4.95
N MET A 249 6.16 -8.11 -4.00
CA MET A 249 7.25 -8.65 -3.18
C MET A 249 6.76 -9.79 -2.28
N VAL A 250 5.59 -9.63 -1.66
CA VAL A 250 4.99 -10.70 -0.84
C VAL A 250 4.61 -11.89 -1.72
N SER A 251 4.01 -11.66 -2.88
CA SER A 251 3.73 -12.73 -3.85
C SER A 251 5.00 -13.47 -4.28
N GLN A 252 6.10 -12.76 -4.52
CA GLN A 252 7.41 -13.37 -4.81
C GLN A 252 7.94 -14.18 -3.62
N ALA A 253 7.70 -13.74 -2.38
CA ALA A 253 8.07 -14.51 -1.19
C ALA A 253 7.25 -15.81 -1.05
N PHE A 254 6.14 -15.95 -1.77
CA PHE A 254 5.35 -17.18 -1.81
C PHE A 254 5.87 -18.23 -2.80
N ASP A 255 6.71 -17.83 -3.75
CA ASP A 255 7.45 -18.76 -4.61
C ASP A 255 8.43 -19.59 -3.76
N THR A 256 8.36 -20.92 -3.86
CA THR A 256 9.23 -21.85 -3.13
C THR A 256 10.66 -21.88 -3.66
N THR A 257 10.89 -21.31 -4.83
CA THR A 257 12.21 -21.14 -5.44
C THR A 257 12.80 -19.75 -5.20
N ALA A 258 12.08 -18.87 -4.50
CA ALA A 258 12.56 -17.54 -4.15
C ALA A 258 13.80 -17.60 -3.25
N TYR A 259 14.73 -16.67 -3.48
CA TYR A 259 15.93 -16.48 -2.67
C TYR A 259 16.03 -15.01 -2.25
N LYS A 260 16.91 -14.69 -1.30
CA LYS A 260 16.90 -13.39 -0.59
C LYS A 260 16.83 -12.16 -1.52
N THR A 261 17.49 -12.19 -2.67
CA THR A 261 17.51 -11.06 -3.61
C THR A 261 16.35 -11.07 -4.62
N SER A 262 15.61 -12.19 -4.78
CA SER A 262 14.48 -12.23 -5.73
C SER A 262 13.33 -11.32 -5.30
N VAL A 263 13.10 -11.18 -3.99
CA VAL A 263 12.05 -10.30 -3.44
C VAL A 263 12.32 -8.82 -3.74
N PRO A 264 13.44 -8.20 -3.34
CA PRO A 264 13.69 -6.80 -3.67
C PRO A 264 13.85 -6.54 -5.18
N ASN A 265 14.25 -7.55 -5.97
CA ASN A 265 14.32 -7.43 -7.42
C ASN A 265 12.96 -7.13 -8.08
N ILE A 266 11.83 -7.37 -7.40
CA ILE A 266 10.50 -6.98 -7.87
C ILE A 266 10.41 -5.48 -8.16
N ILE A 267 11.13 -4.63 -7.42
CA ILE A 267 11.22 -3.18 -7.66
C ILE A 267 11.77 -2.86 -9.06
N LEU A 268 12.62 -3.75 -9.60
CA LEU A 268 13.24 -3.62 -10.92
C LEU A 268 12.39 -4.25 -12.01
N THR A 269 11.86 -5.45 -11.73
CA THR A 269 11.32 -6.34 -12.77
C THR A 269 9.82 -6.21 -12.97
N VAL A 270 9.08 -5.66 -12.00
CA VAL A 270 7.62 -5.50 -12.06
C VAL A 270 7.26 -4.02 -12.18
N ASP A 271 6.83 -3.61 -13.37
CA ASP A 271 6.37 -2.25 -13.66
C ASP A 271 5.25 -2.22 -14.73
N PRO A 272 4.09 -2.86 -14.48
CA PRO A 272 3.01 -2.90 -15.47
C PRO A 272 2.40 -1.50 -15.74
N GLN A 273 2.60 -0.54 -14.83
CA GLN A 273 2.12 0.84 -14.96
C GLN A 273 3.16 1.78 -15.59
N ASN A 274 4.33 1.27 -15.98
CA ASN A 274 5.40 2.00 -16.66
C ASN A 274 5.96 3.21 -15.89
N TYR A 275 6.06 3.15 -14.56
CA TYR A 275 6.68 4.19 -13.74
C TYR A 275 8.14 4.47 -14.13
N PHE A 276 8.88 3.49 -14.65
CA PHE A 276 10.24 3.72 -15.19
C PHE A 276 10.24 4.65 -16.41
N ARG A 277 9.14 4.72 -17.17
CA ARG A 277 9.02 5.61 -18.33
C ARG A 277 8.69 7.06 -17.95
N SER A 278 8.62 7.39 -16.66
CA SER A 278 8.47 8.77 -16.20
C SER A 278 9.66 9.63 -16.68
N ARG A 279 9.39 10.51 -17.65
CA ARG A 279 10.42 11.27 -18.38
C ARG A 279 11.29 12.18 -17.51
N LEU A 280 10.70 12.76 -16.46
CA LEU A 280 11.40 13.79 -15.65
C LEU A 280 12.13 13.18 -14.46
N VAL A 281 11.48 12.28 -13.73
CA VAL A 281 11.99 11.80 -12.43
C VAL A 281 12.32 10.31 -12.43
N GLY A 282 11.82 9.52 -13.39
CA GLY A 282 11.89 8.06 -13.33
C GLY A 282 11.06 7.48 -12.16
N ARG A 283 11.34 6.24 -11.76
CA ARG A 283 10.59 5.53 -10.72
C ARG A 283 11.12 5.81 -9.32
N ALA A 284 10.28 6.33 -8.42
CA ALA A 284 10.68 6.68 -7.05
C ALA A 284 11.15 5.48 -6.22
N ALA A 285 10.40 4.38 -6.27
CA ALA A 285 10.75 3.14 -5.57
C ALA A 285 12.16 2.63 -5.96
N TYR A 286 12.52 2.74 -7.24
CA TYR A 286 13.86 2.35 -7.70
C TYR A 286 14.95 3.27 -7.16
N ARG A 287 14.74 4.59 -7.15
CA ARG A 287 15.72 5.53 -6.56
C ARG A 287 15.96 5.24 -5.08
N TYR A 288 14.90 4.93 -4.33
CA TYR A 288 15.02 4.54 -2.91
C TYR A 288 15.76 3.21 -2.75
N TYR A 289 15.49 2.22 -3.61
CA TYR A 289 16.21 0.97 -3.63
C TYR A 289 17.72 1.16 -3.91
N GLN A 290 18.08 2.00 -4.88
CA GLN A 290 19.48 2.33 -5.17
C GLN A 290 20.16 3.00 -3.96
N ALA A 291 19.51 3.98 -3.33
CA ALA A 291 20.06 4.64 -2.14
C ALA A 291 20.26 3.66 -0.97
N ALA A 292 19.33 2.72 -0.76
CA ALA A 292 19.42 1.72 0.30
C ALA A 292 20.50 0.65 0.06
N THR A 293 20.88 0.40 -1.20
CA THR A 293 21.87 -0.63 -1.59
C THR A 293 23.26 -0.05 -1.87
N ALA A 294 23.41 1.26 -1.88
CA ALA A 294 24.68 1.95 -2.06
C ALA A 294 25.53 2.04 -0.76
N ILE A 295 25.01 1.54 0.36
CA ILE A 295 25.66 1.49 1.69
C ILE A 295 26.12 0.05 1.95
#